data_AF-A0A954MYQ7-F1
#
_entry.id   AF-A0A954MYQ7-F1
#
_cell.length_a   1.000
_cell.length_b   1.000
_cell.length_c   1.000
_cell.angle_alpha   90.00
_cell.angle_beta   90.00
_cell.angle_gamma   90.00
#
_symmetry.space_group_name_H-M   'P 1'
#
loop_
_entity.id
_entity.type
_entity.pdbx_description
1 polymer ?
#
loop_
_entity_poly.entity_id
_entity_poly.type
_entity_poly.pdbx_seq_one_letter_code
_entity_poly.pdbx_strand_id
1 'polypeptide(L)'
;EVARQLQCWTIGEDSGLTVDALKGAPGIYSARYSAMETGGVGATDEKNNARLLRELAEIPPERRTAGYVCSVALADPQGEIRAVAEERCRGLIIDEARGANGFGYDPYFLVREYHQTFGQLDSSVKQQISHRARAFRKFIPQLIRLVQSESRRQETSSINSEANS
;
A
#
# COMPACT_ATOMS: atom_id res chain seq x y z
N GLU A 1 -2.59 -13.51 11.72
CA GLU A 1 -2.80 -13.53 13.18
C GLU A 1 -4.16 -13.02 13.60
N VAL A 2 -4.53 -11.77 13.27
CA VAL A 2 -5.85 -11.17 13.58
C VAL A 2 -7.03 -12.08 13.19
N ALA A 3 -7.03 -12.62 11.97
CA ALA A 3 -8.09 -13.53 11.51
C ALA A 3 -8.29 -14.76 12.40
N ARG A 4 -7.19 -15.34 12.92
CA ARG A 4 -7.24 -16.47 13.86
C ARG A 4 -7.73 -16.04 15.24
N GLN A 5 -7.33 -14.87 15.72
CA GLN A 5 -7.75 -14.40 17.04
C GLN A 5 -9.24 -14.04 17.07
N LEU A 6 -9.73 -13.40 16.01
CA LEU A 6 -11.13 -12.97 15.90
C LEU A 6 -12.06 -14.02 15.28
N GLN A 7 -11.51 -15.12 14.76
CA GLN A 7 -12.25 -16.17 14.05
C GLN A 7 -13.14 -15.59 12.93
N CYS A 8 -12.62 -14.62 12.20
CA CYS A 8 -13.34 -13.95 11.12
C CYS A 8 -12.44 -13.68 9.91
N TRP A 9 -13.07 -13.54 8.74
CA TRP A 9 -12.37 -13.08 7.54
C TRP A 9 -11.78 -11.68 7.79
N THR A 10 -10.48 -11.54 7.53
CA THR A 10 -9.76 -10.28 7.80
C THR A 10 -9.02 -9.83 6.55
N ILE A 11 -9.16 -8.55 6.22
CA ILE A 11 -8.35 -7.87 5.20
C ILE A 11 -7.24 -7.10 5.92
N GLY A 12 -5.99 -7.31 5.51
CA GLY A 12 -4.85 -6.49 5.90
C GLY A 12 -4.33 -5.71 4.70
N GLU A 13 -3.89 -4.47 4.93
CA GLU A 13 -3.20 -3.63 3.96
C GLU A 13 -1.93 -3.07 4.59
N ASP A 14 -0.83 -3.08 3.84
CA ASP A 14 0.41 -2.41 4.21
C ASP A 14 0.92 -1.59 3.02
N SER A 15 1.41 -0.39 3.32
CA SER A 15 1.86 0.55 2.29
C SER A 15 3.12 1.29 2.70
N GLY A 16 3.94 1.64 1.71
CA GLY A 16 5.18 2.35 1.93
C GLY A 16 5.76 2.95 0.66
N LEU A 17 6.67 3.90 0.86
CA LEU A 17 7.53 4.45 -0.18
C LEU A 17 8.77 3.57 -0.31
N THR A 18 9.18 3.30 -1.55
CA THR A 18 10.45 2.65 -1.87
C THR A 18 11.24 3.56 -2.80
N VAL A 19 12.53 3.75 -2.54
CA VAL A 19 13.40 4.55 -3.40
C VAL A 19 14.54 3.68 -3.92
N ASP A 20 14.67 3.61 -5.24
CA ASP A 20 15.57 2.66 -5.89
C ASP A 20 17.04 2.95 -5.54
N ALA A 21 17.43 4.23 -5.50
CA ALA A 21 18.78 4.67 -5.10
C ALA A 21 19.12 4.31 -3.64
N LEU A 22 18.11 4.18 -2.78
CA LEU A 22 18.25 3.77 -1.38
C LEU A 22 17.97 2.28 -1.18
N LYS A 23 18.09 1.47 -2.24
CA LYS A 23 17.89 0.01 -2.23
C LYS A 23 16.52 -0.39 -1.66
N GLY A 24 15.49 0.43 -1.92
CA GLY A 24 14.12 0.20 -1.49
C GLY A 24 13.74 0.84 -0.16
N ALA A 25 14.66 1.49 0.56
CA ALA A 25 14.30 2.31 1.71
C ALA A 25 13.42 3.50 1.30
N PRO A 26 12.49 3.98 2.15
CA PRO A 26 12.23 3.53 3.53
C PRO A 26 11.47 2.20 3.67
N GLY A 27 10.74 1.76 2.64
CA GLY A 27 10.01 0.49 2.60
C GLY A 27 8.98 0.36 3.72
N ILE A 28 8.96 -0.79 4.41
CA ILE A 28 8.06 -1.05 5.56
C ILE A 28 8.28 -0.10 6.74
N TYR A 29 9.37 0.68 6.75
CA TYR A 29 9.66 1.68 7.77
C TYR A 29 9.17 3.07 7.38
N SER A 30 8.42 3.22 6.28
CA SER A 30 7.95 4.52 5.74
C SER A 30 7.37 5.45 6.79
N ALA A 31 6.46 4.98 7.64
CA ALA A 31 5.82 5.81 8.68
C ALA A 31 6.77 6.21 9.82
N ARG A 32 7.86 5.46 10.02
CA ARG A 32 8.80 5.60 11.14
C ARG A 32 10.24 5.81 10.69
N TYR A 33 10.43 6.33 9.48
CA TYR A 33 11.74 6.30 8.83
C TYR A 33 12.79 7.05 9.63
N SER A 34 12.50 8.28 10.02
CA SER A 34 13.35 9.08 10.90
C SER A 34 13.57 8.43 12.27
N ALA A 35 12.56 7.76 12.82
CA ALA A 35 12.66 7.10 14.11
C ALA A 35 13.64 5.91 14.13
N MET A 36 14.01 5.36 12.97
CA MET A 36 15.05 4.33 12.89
C MET A 36 16.44 4.85 13.29
N GLU A 37 16.66 6.17 13.30
CA GLU A 37 17.90 6.79 13.80
C GLU A 37 17.85 7.05 15.32
N THR A 38 16.65 7.09 15.92
CA THR A 38 16.43 7.55 17.30
C THR A 38 15.91 6.44 18.22
N GLY A 39 16.10 5.17 17.86
CA GLY A 39 15.62 4.05 18.65
C GLY A 39 14.10 3.92 18.69
N GLY A 40 13.39 4.41 17.67
CA GLY A 40 11.94 4.23 17.51
C GLY A 40 11.06 5.39 17.97
N VAL A 41 11.63 6.54 18.33
CA VAL A 41 10.87 7.65 18.95
C VAL A 41 10.75 8.87 18.02
N GLY A 42 9.53 9.41 17.94
CA GLY A 42 9.30 10.79 17.49
C GLY A 42 9.37 11.00 15.98
N ALA A 43 9.03 10.00 15.17
CA ALA A 43 8.83 10.18 13.73
C ALA A 43 7.63 11.09 13.44
N THR A 44 7.82 12.01 12.51
CA THR A 44 6.76 12.83 11.89
C THR A 44 7.01 12.84 10.39
N ASP A 45 6.01 13.25 9.60
CA ASP A 45 6.14 13.36 8.15
C ASP A 45 7.30 14.29 7.78
N GLU A 46 7.44 15.42 8.47
CA GLU A 46 8.52 16.39 8.25
C GLU A 46 9.89 15.77 8.52
N LYS A 47 10.05 15.02 9.62
CA LYS A 47 11.33 14.37 9.95
C LYS A 47 11.66 13.23 8.99
N ASN A 48 10.65 12.45 8.60
CA ASN A 48 10.78 11.39 7.61
C ASN A 48 11.23 11.94 6.26
N ASN A 49 10.61 13.03 5.80
CA ASN A 49 10.98 13.74 4.58
C ASN A 49 12.38 14.35 4.68
N ALA A 50 12.71 15.03 5.78
CA ALA A 50 14.03 15.63 5.99
C ALA A 50 15.15 14.57 5.93
N ARG A 51 14.93 13.40 6.55
CA ARG A 51 15.86 12.28 6.44
C ARG A 51 15.99 11.80 5.00
N LEU A 52 14.86 11.57 4.31
CA LEU A 52 14.86 11.08 2.94
C LEU A 52 15.65 12.00 2.01
N LEU A 53 15.42 13.32 2.08
CA LEU A 53 16.13 14.29 1.26
C LEU A 53 17.63 14.35 1.58
N ARG A 54 17.99 14.28 2.86
CA ARG A 54 19.39 14.24 3.29
C ARG A 54 20.14 13.05 2.69
N GLU A 55 19.53 11.87 2.64
CA GLU A 55 20.14 10.68 2.04
C GLU A 55 20.18 10.72 0.51
N LEU A 56 19.32 11.54 -0.11
CA LEU A 56 19.27 11.73 -1.56
C LEU A 56 20.06 12.95 -2.07
N ALA A 57 20.67 13.73 -1.17
CA ALA A 57 21.32 15.01 -1.50
C ALA A 57 22.36 14.87 -2.64
N GLU A 58 23.19 13.83 -2.58
CA GLU A 58 24.25 13.57 -3.57
C GLU A 58 23.79 12.71 -4.76
N ILE A 59 22.50 12.34 -4.81
CA ILE A 59 21.93 11.55 -5.91
C ILE A 59 21.34 12.50 -6.95
N PRO A 60 21.72 12.40 -8.23
CA PRO A 60 21.13 13.22 -9.29
C PRO A 60 19.60 13.01 -9.39
N PRO A 61 18.79 14.06 -9.63
CA PRO A 61 17.32 13.97 -9.64
C PRO A 61 16.76 12.84 -10.52
N GLU A 62 17.35 12.60 -11.68
CA GLU A 62 16.96 11.54 -12.61
C GLU A 62 17.18 10.12 -12.09
N ARG A 63 18.01 9.95 -11.05
CA ARG A 63 18.28 8.67 -10.37
C ARG A 63 17.47 8.49 -9.08
N ARG A 64 16.62 9.45 -8.72
CA ARG A 64 15.76 9.39 -7.52
C ARG A 64 14.42 8.71 -7.81
N THR A 65 14.44 7.65 -8.60
CA THR A 65 13.24 6.87 -8.90
C THR A 65 12.68 6.23 -7.65
N ALA A 66 11.37 6.36 -7.49
CA ALA A 66 10.66 5.89 -6.32
C ALA A 66 9.35 5.23 -6.72
N GLY A 67 8.78 4.49 -5.77
CA GLY A 67 7.46 3.94 -5.91
C GLY A 67 6.75 3.85 -4.57
N TYR A 68 5.52 4.33 -4.52
CA TYR A 68 4.61 3.89 -3.49
C TYR A 68 4.12 2.48 -3.80
N VAL A 69 4.17 1.60 -2.81
CA VAL A 69 3.75 0.20 -2.90
C VAL A 69 2.62 -0.03 -1.92
N CYS A 70 1.57 -0.72 -2.35
CA CYS A 70 0.48 -1.19 -1.49
C CYS A 70 0.35 -2.69 -1.71
N SER A 71 0.34 -3.45 -0.62
CA SER A 71 0.00 -4.86 -0.59
C SER A 71 -1.28 -5.06 0.22
N VAL A 72 -2.22 -5.81 -0.32
CA VAL A 72 -3.50 -6.17 0.32
C VAL A 72 -3.60 -7.69 0.36
N ALA A 73 -3.98 -8.24 1.51
CA ALA A 73 -4.19 -9.66 1.71
C ALA A 73 -5.52 -9.95 2.42
N LEU A 74 -6.19 -11.03 2.02
CA LEU A 74 -7.34 -11.61 2.69
C LEU A 74 -6.92 -12.90 3.40
N ALA A 75 -7.21 -12.99 4.69
CA ALA A 75 -7.09 -14.24 5.44
C ALA A 75 -8.47 -14.76 5.83
N ASP A 76 -8.65 -16.09 5.79
CA ASP A 76 -9.83 -16.75 6.35
C ASP A 76 -9.72 -16.92 7.89
N PRO A 77 -10.79 -17.35 8.60
CA PRO A 77 -10.76 -17.55 10.05
C PRO A 77 -9.69 -18.54 10.56
N GLN A 78 -9.19 -19.44 9.70
CA GLN A 78 -8.12 -20.38 10.02
C GLN A 78 -6.73 -19.71 9.93
N GLY A 79 -6.67 -18.53 9.31
CA GLY A 79 -5.47 -17.74 9.08
C GLY A 79 -4.81 -18.02 7.73
N GLU A 80 -5.43 -18.81 6.87
CA GLU A 80 -4.91 -19.09 5.53
C GLU A 80 -5.12 -17.88 4.62
N ILE A 81 -4.10 -17.55 3.83
CA ILE A 81 -4.19 -16.44 2.88
C ILE A 81 -4.95 -16.89 1.63
N ARG A 82 -6.07 -16.24 1.35
CA ARG A 82 -7.00 -16.62 0.27
C ARG A 82 -6.91 -15.72 -0.95
N ALA A 83 -6.46 -14.48 -0.78
CA ALA A 83 -6.24 -13.54 -1.88
C ALA A 83 -5.13 -12.56 -1.51
N VAL A 84 -4.32 -12.17 -2.50
CA VAL A 84 -3.28 -11.15 -2.36
C VAL A 84 -3.25 -10.28 -3.61
N ALA A 85 -3.00 -8.99 -3.43
CA ALA A 85 -2.65 -8.09 -4.52
C ALA A 85 -1.58 -7.10 -4.05
N GLU A 86 -0.52 -6.95 -4.84
CA GLU A 86 0.44 -5.86 -4.70
C GLU A 86 0.40 -5.00 -5.97
N GLU A 87 0.40 -3.68 -5.79
CA GLU A 87 0.54 -2.73 -6.88
C GLU A 87 1.45 -1.57 -6.48
N ARG A 88 2.04 -0.92 -7.50
CA ARG A 88 3.01 0.16 -7.34
C ARG A 88 2.63 1.36 -8.18
N CYS A 89 2.76 2.55 -7.62
CA CYS A 89 2.72 3.80 -8.36
C CYS A 89 4.15 4.35 -8.41
N ARG A 90 4.70 4.52 -9.62
CA ARG A 90 6.09 4.96 -9.85
C ARG A 90 6.16 6.48 -9.99
N GLY A 91 7.27 7.06 -9.58
CA GLY A 91 7.52 8.48 -9.61
C GLY A 91 8.98 8.82 -9.33
N LEU A 92 9.23 10.08 -9.01
CA LEU A 92 10.53 10.61 -8.63
C LEU A 92 10.42 11.36 -7.30
N ILE A 93 11.48 11.38 -6.52
CA ILE A 93 11.59 12.27 -5.35
C ILE A 93 12.22 13.60 -5.80
N ILE A 94 11.53 14.71 -5.50
CA ILE A 94 12.01 16.07 -5.78
C ILE A 94 12.58 16.72 -4.51
N ASP A 95 13.34 17.81 -4.68
CA ASP A 95 14.01 18.50 -3.56
C ASP A 95 13.08 19.35 -2.69
N GLU A 96 12.05 19.94 -3.29
CA GLU A 96 11.16 20.89 -2.63
C GLU A 96 9.73 20.36 -2.56
N ALA A 97 9.10 20.48 -1.41
CA ALA A 97 7.71 20.13 -1.24
C ALA A 97 6.82 20.98 -2.17
N ARG A 98 5.88 20.33 -2.87
CA ARG A 98 4.88 21.01 -3.68
C ARG A 98 3.49 20.52 -3.30
N GLY A 99 2.58 21.49 -3.17
CA GLY A 99 1.18 21.26 -2.81
C GLY A 99 0.96 20.97 -1.33
N ALA A 100 -0.31 21.05 -0.91
CA ALA A 100 -0.73 20.94 0.49
C ALA A 100 -1.71 19.77 0.73
N ASN A 101 -2.04 19.02 -0.31
CA ASN A 101 -2.91 17.85 -0.21
C ASN A 101 -2.12 16.63 0.27
N GLY A 102 -2.82 15.60 0.75
CA GLY A 102 -2.20 14.33 1.11
C GLY A 102 -1.43 14.37 2.43
N PHE A 103 -0.49 13.45 2.60
CA PHE A 103 0.32 13.27 3.82
C PHE A 103 1.63 12.54 3.52
N GLY A 104 2.50 12.38 4.53
CA GLY A 104 3.73 11.63 4.39
C GLY A 104 4.67 12.23 3.36
N TYR A 105 5.04 11.44 2.35
CA TYR A 105 5.98 11.82 1.31
C TYR A 105 5.29 12.44 0.08
N ASP A 106 3.95 12.62 0.11
CA ASP A 106 3.18 13.11 -1.03
C ASP A 106 3.67 14.44 -1.62
N PRO A 107 4.05 15.46 -0.82
CA PRO A 107 4.56 16.71 -1.37
C PRO A 107 5.88 16.58 -2.12
N TYR A 108 6.62 15.48 -1.93
CA TYR A 108 7.92 15.22 -2.57
C TYR A 108 7.85 14.15 -3.66
N PHE A 109 6.74 13.42 -3.78
CA PHE A 109 6.58 12.35 -4.76
C PHE A 109 5.97 12.86 -6.06
N LEU A 110 6.82 13.10 -7.07
CA LEU A 110 6.43 13.56 -8.40
C LEU A 110 5.91 12.41 -9.26
N VAL A 111 4.68 12.55 -9.76
CA VAL A 111 4.10 11.67 -10.77
C VAL A 111 4.42 12.24 -12.14
N ARG A 112 5.25 11.52 -12.91
CA ARG A 112 5.85 12.05 -14.15
C ARG A 112 4.79 12.39 -15.19
N GLU A 113 3.78 11.56 -15.32
CA GLU A 113 2.69 11.68 -16.30
C GLU A 113 1.81 12.90 -16.05
N TYR A 114 1.80 13.43 -14.82
CA TYR A 114 1.00 14.59 -14.43
C TYR A 114 1.85 15.84 -14.20
N HIS A 115 3.19 15.73 -14.21
CA HIS A 115 4.12 16.80 -13.85
C HIS A 115 3.81 17.47 -12.50
N GLN A 116 3.14 16.75 -11.62
CA GLN A 116 2.65 17.21 -10.33
C GLN A 116 3.02 16.19 -9.25
N THR A 117 3.25 16.68 -8.04
CA THR A 117 3.41 15.80 -6.89
C THR A 117 2.06 15.27 -6.43
N PHE A 118 2.05 14.18 -5.69
CA PHE A 118 0.84 13.74 -5.00
C PHE A 118 0.28 14.81 -4.06
N GLY A 119 1.12 15.68 -3.51
CA GLY A 119 0.68 16.83 -2.71
C GLY A 119 -0.05 17.92 -3.51
N GLN A 120 0.13 17.97 -4.83
CA GLN A 120 -0.58 18.90 -5.72
C GLN A 120 -1.84 18.30 -6.35
N LEU A 121 -1.91 16.97 -6.49
CA LEU A 121 -3.06 16.32 -7.11
C LEU A 121 -4.29 16.38 -6.20
N ASP A 122 -5.45 16.54 -6.83
CA ASP A 122 -6.72 16.41 -6.13
C ASP A 122 -6.95 14.97 -5.67
N SER A 123 -7.72 14.83 -4.59
CA SER A 123 -8.06 13.53 -4.01
C SER A 123 -8.77 12.61 -5.02
N SER A 124 -9.57 13.18 -5.93
CA SER A 124 -10.27 12.44 -7.00
C SER A 124 -9.30 11.80 -7.98
N VAL A 125 -8.26 12.52 -8.40
CA VAL A 125 -7.21 12.00 -9.29
C VAL A 125 -6.37 10.94 -8.56
N LYS A 126 -5.98 11.22 -7.31
CA LYS A 126 -5.21 10.28 -6.48
C LYS A 126 -5.95 8.96 -6.24
N GLN A 127 -7.27 9.01 -6.04
CA GLN A 127 -8.13 7.83 -5.95
C GLN A 127 -8.14 7.00 -7.25
N GLN A 128 -7.82 7.59 -8.39
CA GLN A 128 -7.74 6.84 -9.64
C GLN A 128 -6.36 6.21 -9.87
N ILE A 129 -5.27 6.89 -9.51
CA ILE A 129 -3.92 6.49 -9.94
C ILE A 129 -3.03 5.93 -8.83
N SER A 130 -3.42 6.07 -7.55
CA SER A 130 -2.60 5.63 -6.44
C SER A 130 -2.39 4.11 -6.42
N HIS A 131 -1.26 3.70 -5.86
CA HIS A 131 -0.88 2.32 -5.56
C HIS A 131 -1.99 1.57 -4.82
N ARG A 132 -2.61 2.20 -3.81
CA ARG A 132 -3.75 1.62 -3.06
C ARG A 132 -4.97 1.38 -3.97
N ALA A 133 -5.39 2.38 -4.74
CA ALA A 133 -6.51 2.20 -5.66
C ALA A 133 -6.27 1.07 -6.67
N ARG A 134 -5.04 1.00 -7.21
CA ARG A 134 -4.62 -0.09 -8.11
C ARG A 134 -4.66 -1.45 -7.43
N ALA A 135 -4.13 -1.56 -6.21
CA ALA A 135 -4.13 -2.80 -5.44
C ALA A 135 -5.56 -3.31 -5.20
N PHE A 136 -6.47 -2.43 -4.77
CA PHE A 136 -7.87 -2.80 -4.57
C PHE A 136 -8.60 -3.17 -5.85
N ARG A 137 -8.35 -2.48 -6.98
CA ARG A 137 -8.93 -2.89 -8.28
C ARG A 137 -8.53 -4.30 -8.69
N LYS A 138 -7.30 -4.73 -8.38
CA LYS A 138 -6.81 -6.08 -8.63
C LYS A 138 -7.29 -7.10 -7.60
N PHE A 139 -7.52 -6.65 -6.37
CA PHE A 139 -7.95 -7.48 -5.24
C PHE A 139 -9.45 -7.82 -5.29
N ILE A 140 -10.32 -6.85 -5.58
CA ILE A 140 -11.78 -7.00 -5.54
C ILE A 140 -12.29 -8.19 -6.39
N PRO A 141 -11.82 -8.43 -7.63
CA PRO A 141 -12.24 -9.60 -8.41
C PRO A 141 -11.85 -10.94 -7.78
N GLN A 142 -10.77 -11.00 -7.00
CA GLN A 142 -10.39 -12.21 -6.26
C GLN A 142 -11.36 -12.46 -5.10
N LEU A 143 -11.68 -11.40 -4.35
CA LEU A 143 -12.65 -11.46 -3.26
C LEU A 143 -14.04 -11.92 -3.75
N ILE A 144 -14.54 -11.35 -4.85
CA ILE A 144 -15.83 -11.73 -5.43
C ILE A 144 -15.86 -13.22 -5.79
N ARG A 145 -14.79 -13.74 -6.42
CA ARG A 145 -14.69 -15.16 -6.78
C ARG A 145 -14.71 -16.07 -5.56
N LEU A 146 -14.05 -15.68 -4.47
CA LEU A 146 -14.06 -16.44 -3.23
C LEU A 146 -15.46 -16.53 -2.64
N VAL A 147 -16.15 -15.38 -2.50
CA VAL A 147 -17.52 -15.33 -1.97
C VAL A 147 -18.46 -16.21 -2.80
N GLN A 148 -18.40 -16.11 -4.13
CA GLN A 148 -19.23 -16.93 -5.03
C GLN A 148 -18.89 -18.43 -4.97
N SER A 149 -17.63 -18.79 -4.67
CA SER A 149 -17.23 -20.20 -4.54
C SER A 149 -17.72 -20.83 -3.24
N GLU A 150 -17.78 -20.06 -2.15
CA GLU A 150 -18.27 -20.52 -0.86
C GLU A 150 -19.80 -20.70 -0.86
N SER A 151 -20.55 -19.77 -1.47
CA SER A 151 -22.00 -19.90 -1.61
C SER A 151 -22.40 -21.18 -2.35
N ARG A 152 -21.68 -21.53 -3.43
CA ARG A 152 -21.93 -22.77 -4.19
C ARG A 152 -21.62 -24.04 -3.38
N ARG A 153 -20.59 -24.03 -2.53
CA ARG A 153 -20.27 -25.18 -1.67
C ARG A 153 -21.36 -25.43 -0.63
N GLN A 154 -21.88 -24.36 -0.03
CA GLN A 154 -22.98 -24.45 0.94
C GLN A 154 -24.26 -25.00 0.31
N GLU A 155 -24.63 -24.53 -0.89
CA GLU A 155 -25.79 -25.06 -1.64
C GLU A 155 -25.65 -26.56 -1.97
N THR A 156 -24.49 -26.99 -2.48
CA THR A 156 -24.25 -28.42 -2.76
C THR A 156 -24.22 -29.30 -1.52
N SER A 157 -23.79 -28.77 -0.37
CA SER A 157 -23.80 -29.52 0.89
C SER A 157 -25.22 -29.72 1.43
N SER A 158 -26.09 -28.72 1.30
CA SER A 158 -27.49 -28.80 1.72
C SER A 158 -28.31 -29.77 0.86
N ILE A 159 -28.09 -29.76 -0.46
CA ILE A 159 -28.76 -30.69 -1.39
C ILE A 159 -28.37 -32.16 -1.09
N ASN A 160 -27.09 -32.41 -0.82
CA ASN A 160 -26.61 -33.77 -0.51
C ASN A 160 -27.05 -34.28 0.87
N SER A 161 -27.38 -33.40 1.82
CA SER A 161 -27.95 -33.80 3.10
C SER A 161 -29.43 -34.17 3.00
N GLU A 162 -30.20 -33.49 2.14
CA GLU A 162 -31.63 -33.80 1.92
C GLU A 162 -31.84 -35.06 1.07
N ALA A 163 -30.89 -35.39 0.17
CA ALA A 163 -30.97 -36.60 -0.65
C ALA A 163 -30.60 -37.90 0.08
N ASN A 164 -29.98 -37.80 1.27
CA ASN A 164 -29.54 -38.94 2.09
C ASN A 164 -30.39 -39.15 3.36
N SER A 165 -31.50 -38.42 3.49
CA SER A 165 -32.51 -38.56 4.55
C SER A 165 -33.80 -39.15 3.98
#